data_AF-A0A8R7UE71-F1
#
_entry.id   AF-A0A8R7UE71-F1
#
_cell.length_a   1.000
_cell.length_b   1.000
_cell.length_c   1.000
_cell.angle_alpha   90.00
_cell.angle_beta   90.00
_cell.angle_gamma   90.00
#
_symmetry.space_group_name_H-M   'P 1'
#
loop_
_entity.id
_entity.type
_entity.pdbx_description
1 polymer ?
#
loop_
_entity_poly.entity_id
_entity_poly.type
_entity_poly.pdbx_seq_one_letter_code
_entity_poly.pdbx_strand_id
1 'polypeptide(L)'
;MDLAPFKLDIDELLDDYAKENCTSFTDFKRVWMAKKFSYIFEGRPKTNSGVFMQSLFLHCIGHMTSQSSLLQRLPGLYCLYCLYECQPYKPHYKIYLSLEESKKLKDFVIEAKQNGLALVPALVKRMLDKGMFLFGFINLLGDNEAKEVDEMNASQNKRVKFACDKLFANTQIGSYTHTDLGVEFELDSIKKLSMDYAKAKESAFAGAYLFSSSSYTTWIFCSIGTVIDPIAILGRGKPNC
;
A
#
# COMPACT_ATOMS: atom_id res chain seq x y z
N MET A 1 11.12 16.72 10.60
CA MET A 1 12.37 16.10 11.10
C MET A 1 13.33 16.10 9.94
N ASP A 2 14.56 16.56 10.15
CA ASP A 2 15.59 16.37 9.15
C ASP A 2 16.04 14.90 9.14
N LEU A 3 15.90 14.27 7.99
CA LEU A 3 16.24 12.85 7.78
C LEU A 3 17.59 12.70 7.06
N ALA A 4 18.21 13.80 6.65
CA ALA A 4 19.49 13.79 5.94
C ALA A 4 20.62 13.08 6.71
N PRO A 5 20.79 13.27 8.04
CA PRO A 5 21.84 12.58 8.79
C PRO A 5 21.73 11.05 8.72
N PHE A 6 20.51 10.52 8.84
CA PHE A 6 20.28 9.07 8.77
C PHE A 6 20.55 8.48 7.39
N LYS A 7 20.28 9.26 6.33
CA LYS A 7 20.59 8.87 4.96
C LYS A 7 22.10 8.86 4.74
N LEU A 8 22.81 9.86 5.25
CA LEU A 8 24.27 9.93 5.21
C LEU A 8 24.90 8.75 5.97
N ASP A 9 24.40 8.42 7.15
CA ASP A 9 24.87 7.25 7.91
C ASP A 9 24.72 5.96 7.08
N ILE A 10 23.58 5.78 6.39
CA ILE A 10 23.39 4.66 5.47
C ILE A 10 24.42 4.71 4.34
N ASP A 11 24.57 5.85 3.67
CA ASP A 11 25.51 6.01 2.54
C ASP A 11 26.93 5.65 2.96
N GLU A 12 27.40 6.15 4.10
CA GLU A 12 28.71 5.81 4.67
C GLU A 12 28.86 4.31 4.98
N LEU A 13 27.81 3.65 5.47
CA LEU A 13 27.80 2.21 5.70
C LEU A 13 27.95 1.44 4.37
N LEU A 14 27.21 1.83 3.34
CA LEU A 14 27.26 1.15 2.04
C LEU A 14 28.60 1.39 1.34
N ASP A 15 29.15 2.60 1.43
CA ASP A 15 30.46 2.97 0.87
C ASP A 15 31.60 2.21 1.55
N ASP A 16 31.57 2.08 2.87
CA ASP A 16 32.58 1.33 3.60
C ASP A 16 32.55 -0.17 3.25
N TYR A 17 31.37 -0.73 3.05
CA TYR A 17 31.25 -2.10 2.54
C TYR A 17 31.77 -2.22 1.09
N ALA A 18 31.47 -1.24 0.23
CA ALA A 18 31.90 -1.25 -1.16
C ALA A 18 33.43 -1.20 -1.32
N LYS A 19 34.15 -0.53 -0.41
CA LYS A 19 35.62 -0.47 -0.40
C LYS A 19 36.29 -1.84 -0.21
N GLU A 20 35.61 -2.77 0.46
CA GLU A 20 36.17 -4.09 0.75
C GLU A 20 36.06 -5.09 -0.43
N ASN A 21 35.42 -4.71 -1.56
CA ASN A 21 35.10 -5.59 -2.69
C ASN A 21 34.42 -6.91 -2.29
N CYS A 22 33.72 -6.88 -1.16
CA CYS A 22 33.05 -8.04 -0.60
C CYS A 22 31.69 -8.29 -1.28
N THR A 23 31.33 -9.56 -1.41
CA THR A 23 30.02 -10.00 -1.94
C THR A 23 29.20 -10.78 -0.92
N SER A 24 29.77 -11.05 0.26
CA SER A 24 29.17 -11.87 1.29
C SER A 24 28.37 -11.03 2.28
N PHE A 25 27.17 -11.51 2.62
CA PHE A 25 26.39 -10.95 3.73
C PHE A 25 27.13 -11.02 5.08
N THR A 26 28.03 -11.99 5.26
CA THR A 26 28.84 -12.08 6.48
C THR A 26 29.78 -10.89 6.62
N ASP A 27 30.37 -10.44 5.51
CA ASP A 27 31.23 -9.26 5.49
C ASP A 27 30.41 -8.00 5.73
N PHE A 28 29.22 -7.90 5.12
CA PHE A 28 28.31 -6.79 5.38
C PHE A 28 27.93 -6.71 6.86
N LYS A 29 27.63 -7.86 7.47
CA LYS A 29 27.32 -7.94 8.90
C LYS A 29 28.53 -7.52 9.76
N ARG A 30 29.76 -7.83 9.35
CA ARG A 30 30.98 -7.36 10.04
C ARG A 30 31.05 -5.83 10.04
N VAL A 31 30.86 -5.20 8.89
CA VAL A 31 30.86 -3.72 8.75
C VAL A 31 29.73 -3.10 9.58
N TRP A 32 28.52 -3.66 9.48
CA TRP A 32 27.35 -3.24 10.28
C TRP A 32 27.65 -3.25 11.78
N MET A 33 28.26 -4.33 12.28
CA MET A 33 28.60 -4.47 13.70
C MET A 33 29.74 -3.54 14.11
N ALA A 34 30.76 -3.36 13.26
CA ALA A 34 31.89 -2.47 13.52
C ALA A 34 31.43 -1.01 13.67
N LYS A 35 30.49 -0.56 12.84
CA LYS A 35 29.86 0.76 12.95
C LYS A 35 28.81 0.87 14.05
N LYS A 36 28.45 -0.24 14.71
CA LYS A 36 27.33 -0.31 15.66
C LYS A 36 26.05 0.27 15.04
N PHE A 37 25.75 -0.10 13.80
CA PHE A 37 24.73 0.58 13.02
C PHE A 37 23.30 0.40 13.56
N SER A 38 23.04 -0.61 14.40
CA SER A 38 21.75 -0.77 15.09
C SER A 38 21.36 0.42 15.97
N TYR A 39 22.32 1.26 16.39
CA TYR A 39 22.04 2.49 17.15
C TYR A 39 21.39 3.60 16.31
N ILE A 40 21.24 3.42 14.98
CA ILE A 40 20.48 4.35 14.12
C ILE A 40 19.06 4.62 14.67
N PHE A 41 18.48 3.63 15.36
CA PHE A 41 17.15 3.75 15.95
C PHE A 41 17.10 4.54 17.27
N GLU A 42 18.24 4.79 17.92
CA GLU A 42 18.27 5.64 19.13
C GLU A 42 18.00 7.11 18.79
N GLY A 43 18.32 7.53 17.55
CA GLY A 43 18.00 8.85 17.02
C GLY A 43 16.55 9.02 16.55
N ARG A 44 15.69 8.00 16.67
CA ARG A 44 14.33 8.02 16.11
C ARG A 44 13.46 9.14 16.70
N PRO A 45 12.53 9.71 15.91
CA PRO A 45 11.61 10.71 16.44
C PRO A 45 10.58 10.07 17.38
N LYS A 46 10.14 10.84 18.38
CA LYS A 46 9.06 10.43 19.31
C LYS A 46 7.69 10.37 18.62
N THR A 47 7.50 11.13 17.55
CA THR A 47 6.28 11.17 16.73
C THR A 47 6.61 10.76 15.29
N ASN A 48 5.62 10.34 14.51
CA ASN A 48 5.79 10.00 13.09
C ASN A 48 6.83 8.89 12.81
N SER A 49 6.95 7.89 13.71
CA SER A 49 7.88 6.77 13.56
C SER A 49 7.70 5.98 12.26
N GLY A 50 6.47 5.92 11.72
CA GLY A 50 6.22 5.32 10.41
C GLY A 50 6.91 6.05 9.27
N VAL A 51 6.87 7.39 9.23
CA VAL A 51 7.56 8.20 8.22
C VAL A 51 9.07 8.02 8.32
N PHE A 52 9.60 7.99 9.54
CA PHE A 52 11.00 7.71 9.79
C PHE A 52 11.40 6.33 9.24
N MET A 53 10.69 5.26 9.62
CA MET A 53 11.00 3.91 9.17
C MET A 53 10.90 3.76 7.65
N GLN A 54 9.83 4.28 7.04
CA GLN A 54 9.69 4.24 5.58
C GLN A 54 10.78 5.05 4.89
N SER A 55 11.25 6.17 5.46
CA SER A 55 12.37 6.92 4.90
C SER A 55 13.66 6.11 4.89
N LEU A 56 13.96 5.34 5.94
CA LEU A 56 15.15 4.49 5.97
C LEU A 56 15.05 3.37 4.92
N PHE A 57 13.89 2.70 4.87
CA PHE A 57 13.64 1.65 3.89
C PHE A 57 13.74 2.17 2.46
N LEU A 58 13.09 3.31 2.17
CA LEU A 58 13.08 3.92 0.84
C LEU A 58 14.49 4.31 0.39
N HIS A 59 15.33 4.78 1.31
CA HIS A 59 16.73 5.10 0.99
C HIS A 59 17.51 3.85 0.57
N CYS A 60 17.36 2.74 1.29
CA CYS A 60 17.98 1.45 0.90
C CYS A 60 17.40 0.88 -0.40
N ILE A 61 16.10 1.03 -0.64
CA ILE A 61 15.45 0.63 -1.90
C ILE A 61 16.02 1.45 -3.06
N GLY A 62 16.24 2.76 -2.88
CA GLY A 62 16.88 3.63 -3.87
C GLY A 62 18.25 3.10 -4.30
N HIS A 63 19.09 2.70 -3.35
CA HIS A 63 20.39 2.06 -3.63
C HIS A 63 20.24 0.74 -4.39
N MET A 64 19.36 -0.14 -3.94
CA MET A 64 19.09 -1.45 -4.55
C MET A 64 18.52 -1.34 -5.98
N THR A 65 17.74 -0.30 -6.26
CA THR A 65 17.03 -0.09 -7.53
C THR A 65 17.73 0.92 -8.46
N SER A 66 18.91 1.40 -8.08
CA SER A 66 19.74 2.31 -8.88
C SER A 66 20.24 1.64 -10.17
N GLN A 67 20.67 2.43 -11.14
CA GLN A 67 21.28 1.96 -12.40
C GLN A 67 22.76 1.58 -12.26
N SER A 68 23.25 1.43 -11.04
CA SER A 68 24.65 1.08 -10.76
C SER A 68 24.91 -0.43 -10.94
N SER A 69 26.17 -0.84 -10.79
CA SER A 69 26.53 -2.26 -10.94
C SER A 69 25.85 -3.14 -9.86
N LEU A 70 25.65 -4.43 -10.17
CA LEU A 70 25.06 -5.40 -9.24
C LEU A 70 25.70 -5.37 -7.85
N LEU A 71 27.02 -5.25 -7.78
CA LEU A 71 27.78 -5.22 -6.52
C LEU A 71 27.54 -3.93 -5.72
N GLN A 72 27.35 -2.79 -6.39
CA GLN A 72 27.01 -1.52 -5.74
C GLN A 72 25.57 -1.49 -5.22
N ARG A 73 24.66 -2.23 -5.87
CA ARG A 73 23.25 -2.36 -5.47
C ARG A 73 23.06 -3.35 -4.32
N LEU A 74 23.94 -4.36 -4.23
CA LEU A 74 23.91 -5.43 -3.25
C LEU A 74 23.82 -4.96 -1.78
N PRO A 75 24.65 -4.02 -1.29
CA PRO A 75 24.58 -3.58 0.10
C PRO A 75 23.25 -2.88 0.42
N GLY A 76 22.55 -2.31 -0.57
CA GLY A 76 21.19 -1.77 -0.39
C GLY A 76 20.20 -2.82 0.10
N LEU A 77 20.22 -4.03 -0.50
CA LEU A 77 19.37 -5.14 -0.05
C LEU A 77 19.75 -5.63 1.36
N TYR A 78 21.05 -5.74 1.63
CA TYR A 78 21.53 -6.21 2.93
C TYR A 78 21.19 -5.23 4.05
N CYS A 79 21.36 -3.93 3.80
CA CYS A 79 20.96 -2.87 4.73
C CYS A 79 19.46 -2.89 4.98
N LEU A 80 18.65 -3.01 3.92
CA LEU A 80 17.19 -3.11 4.03
C LEU A 80 16.76 -4.29 4.92
N TYR A 81 17.38 -5.46 4.74
CA TYR A 81 17.11 -6.64 5.56
C TYR A 81 17.51 -6.42 7.04
N CYS A 82 18.70 -5.89 7.30
CA CYS A 82 19.17 -5.62 8.65
C CYS A 82 18.32 -4.57 9.37
N LEU A 83 17.93 -3.49 8.68
CA LEU A 83 17.04 -2.47 9.24
C LEU A 83 15.68 -3.07 9.65
N TYR A 84 15.13 -3.99 8.85
CA TYR A 84 13.87 -4.64 9.20
C TYR A 84 14.00 -5.53 10.44
N GLU A 85 15.05 -6.37 10.52
CA GLU A 85 15.24 -7.32 11.63
C GLU A 85 15.67 -6.63 12.94
N CYS A 86 16.36 -5.48 12.86
CA CYS A 86 16.85 -4.75 14.03
C CYS A 86 15.90 -3.64 14.53
N GLN A 87 14.77 -3.40 13.87
CA GLN A 87 13.89 -2.30 14.26
C GLN A 87 13.30 -2.52 15.67
N PRO A 88 13.16 -1.47 16.48
CA PRO A 88 12.69 -1.57 17.87
C PRO A 88 11.15 -1.61 18.01
N TYR A 89 10.39 -1.76 16.92
CA TYR A 89 8.95 -1.61 16.91
C TYR A 89 8.21 -2.95 16.96
N LYS A 90 7.12 -3.00 17.75
CA LYS A 90 6.20 -4.14 17.81
C LYS A 90 4.76 -3.62 17.69
N PRO A 91 4.00 -4.00 16.65
CA PRO A 91 4.42 -4.84 15.52
C PRO A 91 5.48 -4.16 14.63
N HIS A 92 6.22 -4.96 13.86
CA HIS A 92 7.23 -4.47 12.92
C HIS A 92 6.58 -3.62 11.82
N TYR A 93 7.20 -2.50 11.45
CA TYR A 93 6.86 -1.78 10.23
C TYR A 93 7.25 -2.63 9.02
N LYS A 94 6.28 -2.86 8.14
CA LYS A 94 6.50 -3.51 6.84
C LYS A 94 7.22 -2.57 5.89
N ILE A 95 8.04 -3.14 5.01
CA ILE A 95 8.72 -2.41 3.95
C ILE A 95 7.70 -2.14 2.85
N TYR A 96 7.38 -0.88 2.60
CA TYR A 96 6.55 -0.52 1.46
C TYR A 96 7.35 -0.64 0.17
N LEU A 97 6.78 -1.32 -0.83
CA LEU A 97 7.30 -1.37 -2.19
C LEU A 97 6.22 -0.99 -3.19
N SER A 98 6.51 -0.05 -4.06
CA SER A 98 5.68 0.24 -5.23
C SER A 98 5.77 -0.91 -6.26
N LEU A 99 4.85 -0.89 -7.23
CA LEU A 99 4.87 -1.82 -8.36
C LEU A 99 6.19 -1.72 -9.17
N GLU A 100 6.71 -0.51 -9.37
CA GLU A 100 7.96 -0.29 -10.10
C GLU A 100 9.16 -0.87 -9.34
N GLU A 101 9.28 -0.58 -8.04
CA GLU A 101 10.35 -1.13 -7.22
C GLU A 101 10.27 -2.65 -7.10
N SER A 102 9.06 -3.21 -7.10
CA SER A 102 8.84 -4.66 -7.10
C SER A 102 9.33 -5.32 -8.40
N LYS A 103 9.14 -4.67 -9.56
CA LYS A 103 9.71 -5.11 -10.85
C LYS A 103 11.23 -5.05 -10.80
N LYS A 104 11.80 -3.94 -10.34
CA LYS A 104 13.26 -3.77 -10.21
C LYS A 104 13.88 -4.77 -9.23
N LEU A 105 13.19 -5.13 -8.13
CA LEU A 105 13.61 -6.17 -7.20
C LEU A 105 13.62 -7.55 -7.87
N LYS A 106 12.60 -7.86 -8.69
CA LYS A 106 12.56 -9.11 -9.45
C LYS A 106 13.75 -9.19 -10.42
N ASP A 107 14.01 -8.13 -11.16
CA ASP A 107 15.11 -8.07 -12.13
C ASP A 107 16.47 -8.19 -11.43
N PHE A 108 16.64 -7.51 -10.29
CA PHE A 108 17.82 -7.63 -9.42
C PHE A 108 18.05 -9.08 -8.96
N VAL A 109 17.01 -9.81 -8.56
CA VAL A 109 17.14 -11.23 -8.14
C VAL A 109 17.54 -12.13 -9.31
N ILE A 110 17.00 -11.88 -10.50
CA ILE A 110 17.37 -12.63 -11.72
C ILE A 110 18.83 -12.37 -12.08
N GLU A 111 19.25 -11.10 -12.09
CA GLU A 111 20.63 -10.68 -12.35
C GLU A 111 21.60 -11.30 -11.32
N ALA A 112 21.27 -11.25 -10.04
CA ALA A 112 22.07 -11.85 -8.97
C ALA A 112 22.24 -13.37 -9.14
N LYS A 113 21.16 -14.06 -9.56
CA LYS A 113 21.20 -15.50 -9.83
C LYS A 113 22.12 -15.83 -11.01
N GLN A 114 22.10 -15.04 -12.07
CA GLN A 114 22.97 -15.21 -13.24
C GLN A 114 24.45 -14.99 -12.91
N ASN A 115 24.75 -14.10 -11.96
CA ASN A 115 26.11 -13.78 -11.50
C ASN A 115 26.60 -14.69 -10.35
N GLY A 116 25.89 -15.78 -10.02
CA GLY A 116 26.32 -16.74 -9.00
C GLY A 116 26.08 -16.30 -7.54
N LEU A 117 25.36 -15.19 -7.30
CA LEU A 117 25.03 -14.71 -5.96
C LEU A 117 23.78 -15.41 -5.40
N ALA A 118 23.85 -16.73 -5.20
CA ALA A 118 22.73 -17.57 -4.76
C ALA A 118 22.11 -17.15 -3.41
N LEU A 119 22.85 -16.41 -2.58
CA LEU A 119 22.34 -15.88 -1.32
C LEU A 119 21.23 -14.83 -1.53
N VAL A 120 21.30 -14.01 -2.59
CA VAL A 120 20.33 -12.94 -2.85
C VAL A 120 18.91 -13.49 -3.07
N PRO A 121 18.69 -14.45 -4.00
CA PRO A 121 17.38 -15.09 -4.14
C PRO A 121 16.87 -15.74 -2.86
N ALA A 122 17.75 -16.42 -2.11
CA ALA A 122 17.37 -17.08 -0.85
C ALA A 122 16.94 -16.06 0.22
N LEU A 123 17.63 -14.93 0.30
CA LEU A 123 17.32 -13.83 1.22
C LEU A 123 15.98 -13.18 0.87
N VAL A 124 15.77 -12.80 -0.40
CA VAL A 124 14.50 -12.19 -0.84
C VAL A 124 13.33 -13.15 -0.63
N LYS A 125 13.50 -14.44 -0.93
CA LYS A 125 12.50 -15.46 -0.63
C LYS A 125 12.15 -15.49 0.86
N ARG A 126 13.15 -15.46 1.74
CA ARG A 126 12.92 -15.40 3.20
C ARG A 126 12.16 -14.14 3.61
N MET A 127 12.47 -12.99 3.03
CA MET A 127 11.77 -11.73 3.32
C MET A 127 10.29 -11.80 2.91
N LEU A 128 10.00 -12.44 1.76
CA LEU A 128 8.63 -12.69 1.29
C LEU A 128 7.89 -13.68 2.21
N ASP A 129 8.51 -14.81 2.55
CA ASP A 129 7.93 -15.85 3.41
C ASP A 129 7.60 -15.31 4.81
N LYS A 130 8.42 -14.38 5.33
CA LYS A 130 8.17 -13.68 6.60
C LYS A 130 7.12 -12.56 6.51
N GLY A 131 6.63 -12.23 5.32
CA GLY A 131 5.65 -11.15 5.13
C GLY A 131 6.22 -9.76 5.45
N MET A 132 7.52 -9.54 5.19
CA MET A 132 8.19 -8.27 5.48
C MET A 132 7.70 -7.11 4.61
N PHE A 133 7.24 -7.42 3.40
CA PHE A 133 6.82 -6.43 2.41
C PHE A 133 5.33 -6.09 2.49
N LEU A 134 5.03 -4.83 2.20
CA LEU A 134 3.71 -4.32 1.88
C LEU A 134 3.76 -3.80 0.45
N PHE A 135 3.06 -4.46 -0.46
CA PHE A 135 3.02 -4.07 -1.86
C PHE A 135 1.97 -2.98 -2.07
N GLY A 136 2.43 -1.81 -2.48
CA GLY A 136 1.60 -0.69 -2.86
C GLY A 136 1.37 -0.66 -4.37
N PHE A 137 0.10 -0.61 -4.76
CA PHE A 137 -0.28 -0.26 -6.11
C PHE A 137 -0.56 1.26 -6.14
N ILE A 138 0.40 2.04 -6.63
CA ILE A 138 0.12 3.42 -7.04
C ILE A 138 -0.01 3.38 -8.55
N ASN A 139 -1.24 3.55 -9.02
CA ASN A 139 -1.57 3.64 -10.43
C ASN A 139 -1.12 5.02 -10.95
N LEU A 140 0.14 5.14 -11.33
CA LEU A 140 0.72 6.41 -11.81
C LEU A 140 0.72 6.55 -13.34
N LEU A 141 0.11 5.60 -14.05
CA LEU A 141 -0.04 5.67 -15.51
C LEU A 141 -1.45 5.22 -15.86
N GLY A 142 -2.31 6.19 -16.12
CA GLY A 142 -3.51 5.95 -16.92
C GLY A 142 -3.10 5.31 -18.25
N ASP A 143 -4.01 4.47 -18.76
CA ASP A 143 -4.05 3.97 -20.14
C ASP A 143 -3.47 2.58 -20.42
N ASN A 144 -3.44 1.64 -19.46
CA ASN A 144 -3.35 0.22 -19.81
C ASN A 144 -4.17 -0.74 -18.94
N GLU A 145 -5.31 -0.26 -18.43
CA GLU A 145 -5.93 -0.76 -17.20
C GLU A 145 -7.06 -1.79 -17.34
N ALA A 146 -7.64 -2.03 -18.50
CA ALA A 146 -8.87 -2.86 -18.51
C ALA A 146 -8.60 -4.35 -18.23
N LYS A 147 -7.54 -4.93 -18.84
CA LYS A 147 -7.36 -6.39 -18.83
C LYS A 147 -6.79 -6.94 -17.52
N GLU A 148 -5.80 -6.25 -16.95
CA GLU A 148 -5.09 -6.74 -15.76
C GLU A 148 -5.87 -6.48 -14.46
N VAL A 149 -6.66 -5.38 -14.43
CA VAL A 149 -7.59 -5.06 -13.33
C VAL A 149 -8.76 -6.04 -13.30
N ASP A 150 -9.31 -6.43 -14.45
CA ASP A 150 -10.39 -7.42 -14.53
C ASP A 150 -9.94 -8.81 -14.05
N GLU A 151 -8.74 -9.25 -14.43
CA GLU A 151 -8.17 -10.52 -13.99
C GLU A 151 -7.94 -10.54 -12.46
N MET A 152 -7.48 -9.42 -11.89
CA MET A 152 -7.24 -9.29 -10.46
C MET A 152 -8.54 -9.16 -9.65
N ASN A 153 -9.50 -8.37 -10.14
CA ASN A 153 -10.85 -8.29 -9.58
C ASN A 153 -11.54 -9.66 -9.60
N ALA A 154 -11.41 -10.41 -10.69
CA ALA A 154 -11.93 -11.77 -10.78
C ALA A 154 -11.31 -12.70 -9.71
N SER A 155 -10.02 -12.55 -9.42
CA SER A 155 -9.34 -13.34 -8.38
C SER A 155 -9.78 -12.97 -6.96
N GLN A 156 -9.94 -11.67 -6.66
CA GLN A 156 -10.49 -11.21 -5.37
C GLN A 156 -11.94 -11.64 -5.20
N ASN A 157 -12.77 -11.50 -6.24
CA ASN A 157 -14.16 -11.93 -6.24
C ASN A 157 -14.29 -13.46 -6.05
N LYS A 158 -13.36 -14.26 -6.61
CA LYS A 158 -13.32 -15.71 -6.34
C LYS A 158 -13.05 -16.02 -4.88
N ARG A 159 -12.15 -15.27 -4.22
CA ARG A 159 -11.86 -15.45 -2.78
C ARG A 159 -13.04 -15.05 -1.90
N VAL A 160 -13.68 -13.92 -2.21
CA VAL A 160 -14.89 -13.47 -1.51
C VAL A 160 -16.01 -14.49 -1.69
N LYS A 161 -16.23 -14.98 -2.92
CA LYS A 161 -17.22 -16.02 -3.22
C LYS A 161 -16.95 -17.30 -2.44
N PHE A 162 -15.70 -17.77 -2.42
CA PHE A 162 -15.33 -18.95 -1.64
C PHE A 162 -15.55 -18.77 -0.13
N ALA A 163 -15.24 -17.59 0.41
CA ALA A 163 -15.51 -17.28 1.82
C ALA A 163 -17.01 -17.24 2.11
N CYS A 164 -17.81 -16.63 1.23
CA CYS A 164 -19.28 -16.66 1.30
C CYS A 164 -19.80 -18.08 1.26
N ASP A 165 -19.41 -18.89 0.27
CA ASP A 165 -19.85 -20.27 0.12
C ASP A 165 -19.51 -21.10 1.36
N LYS A 166 -18.33 -20.88 1.97
CA LYS A 166 -17.92 -21.53 3.21
C LYS A 166 -18.71 -21.05 4.44
N LEU A 167 -19.06 -19.76 4.49
CA LEU A 167 -19.92 -19.17 5.53
C LEU A 167 -21.35 -19.72 5.44
N PHE A 168 -21.91 -19.82 4.24
CA PHE A 168 -23.26 -20.32 3.99
C PHE A 168 -23.36 -21.86 4.04
N ALA A 169 -22.26 -22.58 3.85
CA ALA A 169 -22.19 -24.02 4.10
C ALA A 169 -22.24 -24.37 5.61
N ASN A 170 -22.08 -23.38 6.50
CA ASN A 170 -22.34 -23.56 7.92
C ASN A 170 -23.87 -23.60 8.16
N THR A 171 -24.39 -24.80 8.45
CA THR A 171 -25.82 -25.09 8.59
C THR A 171 -26.54 -24.24 9.65
N GLN A 172 -25.80 -23.68 10.62
CA GLN A 172 -26.36 -22.80 11.65
C GLN A 172 -26.58 -21.37 11.16
N ILE A 173 -25.85 -20.89 10.15
CA ILE A 173 -26.05 -19.56 9.51
C ILE A 173 -27.14 -19.65 8.44
N GLY A 174 -27.20 -20.79 7.72
CA GLY A 174 -28.23 -21.04 6.72
C GLY A 174 -29.66 -20.89 7.25
N SER A 175 -29.93 -21.25 8.50
CA SER A 175 -31.24 -21.09 9.12
C SER A 175 -31.63 -19.63 9.40
N TYR A 176 -30.67 -18.72 9.60
CA TYR A 176 -30.95 -17.29 9.78
C TYR A 176 -31.07 -16.55 8.45
N THR A 177 -30.47 -17.06 7.38
CA THR A 177 -30.52 -16.41 6.06
C THR A 177 -31.67 -16.91 5.20
N HIS A 178 -32.10 -18.16 5.37
CA HIS A 178 -33.22 -18.74 4.62
C HIS A 178 -34.59 -18.47 5.28
N THR A 179 -34.59 -17.97 6.52
CA THR A 179 -35.82 -17.53 7.18
C THR A 179 -35.79 -16.00 7.29
N ASP A 180 -36.58 -15.37 6.42
CA ASP A 180 -37.21 -14.05 6.59
C ASP A 180 -36.49 -12.74 6.23
N LEU A 181 -35.18 -12.70 5.92
CA LEU A 181 -34.57 -11.41 5.49
C LEU A 181 -35.00 -10.95 4.08
N GLY A 182 -35.28 -11.88 3.16
CA GLY A 182 -35.72 -11.54 1.81
C GLY A 182 -37.15 -10.97 1.75
N VAL A 183 -37.98 -11.33 2.72
CA VAL A 183 -39.36 -10.87 2.86
C VAL A 183 -39.42 -9.55 3.64
N GLU A 184 -38.56 -9.38 4.65
CA GLU A 184 -38.46 -8.12 5.43
C GLU A 184 -37.88 -6.94 4.64
N PHE A 185 -37.00 -7.16 3.65
CA PHE A 185 -36.30 -6.07 2.94
C PHE A 185 -36.90 -5.67 1.58
N GLU A 186 -38.09 -6.18 1.21
CA GLU A 186 -38.74 -5.92 -0.09
C GLU A 186 -37.73 -5.81 -1.25
N LEU A 187 -36.90 -6.85 -1.40
CA LEU A 187 -35.73 -6.81 -2.31
C LEU A 187 -36.09 -6.48 -3.77
N ASP A 188 -37.32 -6.80 -4.18
CA ASP A 188 -37.87 -6.47 -5.49
C ASP A 188 -38.16 -4.96 -5.64
N SER A 189 -38.62 -4.30 -4.58
CA SER A 189 -38.78 -2.83 -4.52
C SER A 189 -37.42 -2.13 -4.67
N ILE A 190 -36.37 -2.64 -4.02
CA ILE A 190 -35.00 -2.09 -4.11
C ILE A 190 -34.41 -2.31 -5.50
N LYS A 191 -34.57 -3.50 -6.09
CA LYS A 191 -34.13 -3.78 -7.47
C LYS A 191 -34.81 -2.86 -8.48
N LYS A 192 -36.12 -2.65 -8.33
CA LYS A 192 -36.88 -1.71 -9.16
C LYS A 192 -36.33 -0.28 -9.03
N LEU A 193 -36.10 0.19 -7.80
CA LEU A 193 -35.52 1.51 -7.56
C LEU A 193 -34.13 1.67 -8.20
N SER A 194 -33.29 0.62 -8.10
CA SER A 194 -31.95 0.60 -8.70
C SER A 194 -32.00 0.66 -10.23
N MET A 195 -32.94 -0.06 -10.85
CA MET A 195 -33.17 -0.01 -12.30
C MET A 195 -33.69 1.35 -12.77
N ASP A 196 -34.63 1.95 -12.02
CA ASP A 196 -35.20 3.25 -12.35
C ASP A 196 -34.14 4.37 -12.20
N TYR A 197 -33.28 4.29 -11.18
CA TYR A 197 -32.14 5.18 -11.02
C TYR A 197 -31.13 5.03 -12.18
N ALA A 198 -30.82 3.80 -12.59
CA ALA A 198 -29.91 3.57 -13.72
C ALA A 198 -30.45 4.18 -15.02
N LYS A 199 -31.75 4.02 -15.30
CA LYS A 199 -32.42 4.64 -16.46
C LYS A 199 -32.46 6.16 -16.37
N ALA A 200 -32.74 6.73 -15.20
CA ALA A 200 -32.75 8.18 -14.99
C ALA A 200 -31.34 8.77 -15.17
N LYS A 201 -30.32 8.08 -14.68
CA LYS A 201 -28.91 8.44 -14.86
C LYS A 201 -28.52 8.45 -16.33
N GLU A 202 -28.81 7.39 -17.08
CA GLU A 202 -28.56 7.35 -18.54
C GLU A 202 -29.29 8.46 -19.28
N SER A 203 -30.55 8.75 -18.90
CA SER A 203 -31.34 9.83 -19.51
C SER A 203 -30.77 11.22 -19.21
N ALA A 204 -30.24 11.45 -18.01
CA ALA A 204 -29.58 12.70 -17.65
C ALA A 204 -28.27 12.90 -18.43
N PHE A 205 -27.50 11.84 -18.63
CA PHE A 205 -26.30 11.89 -19.46
C PHE A 205 -26.63 12.11 -20.94
N ALA A 206 -27.68 11.48 -21.47
CA ALA A 206 -28.14 11.71 -22.84
C ALA A 206 -28.69 13.13 -23.06
N GLY A 207 -29.42 13.69 -22.08
CA GLY A 207 -29.96 15.05 -22.13
C GLY A 207 -28.87 16.15 -22.05
N ALA A 208 -27.77 15.89 -21.36
CA ALA A 208 -26.65 16.83 -21.26
C ALA A 208 -25.89 17.02 -22.60
N TYR A 209 -25.92 16.03 -23.50
CA TYR A 209 -25.29 16.13 -24.82
C TYR A 209 -26.07 16.97 -25.83
N LEU A 210 -27.39 17.16 -25.65
CA LEU A 210 -28.24 17.94 -26.55
C LEU A 210 -28.26 19.45 -26.26
N PHE A 211 -27.63 19.91 -25.17
CA PHE A 211 -27.59 21.34 -24.80
C PHE A 211 -26.21 21.99 -24.98
N SER A 212 -25.33 21.40 -25.80
CA SER A 212 -23.99 21.96 -26.09
C SER A 212 -23.92 22.88 -27.32
N SER A 213 -25.05 23.40 -27.80
CA SER A 213 -25.07 24.42 -28.86
C SER A 213 -25.97 25.61 -28.51
N SER A 214 -25.49 26.52 -27.66
CA SER A 214 -25.59 27.98 -27.88
C SER A 214 -25.05 28.76 -26.66
N SER A 215 -23.95 29.47 -26.89
CA SER A 215 -23.60 30.81 -26.39
C SER A 215 -23.65 31.16 -24.89
N TYR A 216 -22.43 31.28 -24.35
CA TYR A 216 -21.86 32.39 -23.56
C TYR A 216 -22.64 33.06 -22.40
N THR A 217 -21.89 33.15 -21.27
CA THR A 217 -21.89 34.17 -20.20
C THR A 217 -22.91 34.10 -19.06
N THR A 218 -22.45 33.50 -17.96
CA THR A 218 -22.36 34.06 -16.59
C THR A 218 -23.44 35.04 -16.11
N TRP A 219 -24.30 34.56 -15.19
CA TRP A 219 -24.84 35.27 -14.02
C TRP A 219 -24.97 34.22 -12.89
N ILE A 220 -24.02 34.10 -11.97
CA ILE A 220 -23.89 34.85 -10.69
C ILE A 220 -25.00 34.52 -9.67
N PHE A 221 -24.55 33.73 -8.69
CA PHE A 221 -24.92 33.68 -7.26
C PHE A 221 -26.36 33.32 -6.86
N CYS A 222 -26.51 32.07 -6.45
CA CYS A 222 -27.14 31.76 -5.17
C CYS A 222 -26.15 30.95 -4.33
N SER A 223 -25.29 31.65 -3.57
CA SER A 223 -24.63 31.10 -2.38
C SER A 223 -25.46 31.48 -1.18
N ILE A 224 -25.85 30.46 -0.41
CA ILE A 224 -26.11 30.31 1.04
C ILE A 224 -26.89 28.99 1.09
N GLY A 225 -26.43 27.88 1.65
CA GLY A 225 -25.49 27.68 2.73
C GLY A 225 -26.16 26.73 3.73
N THR A 226 -25.44 25.66 4.11
CA THR A 226 -25.68 24.68 5.21
C THR A 226 -26.91 23.76 5.05
N VAL A 227 -26.78 22.42 5.16
CA VAL A 227 -26.56 21.59 6.36
C VAL A 227 -26.01 20.22 5.89
N ILE A 228 -24.72 19.89 5.96
CA ILE A 228 -23.94 19.17 7.02
C ILE A 228 -24.74 18.23 7.95
N ASP A 229 -24.31 16.96 8.01
CA ASP A 229 -24.30 16.05 9.20
C ASP A 229 -24.05 16.78 10.56
N PRO A 230 -24.15 16.17 11.77
CA PRO A 230 -24.44 14.77 12.15
C PRO A 230 -25.38 14.63 13.38
N ILE A 231 -25.63 13.37 13.73
CA ILE A 231 -26.03 12.87 15.05
C ILE A 231 -25.18 13.49 16.18
N ALA A 232 -25.84 14.22 17.08
CA ALA A 232 -25.39 14.49 18.44
C ALA A 232 -26.59 14.32 19.39
N ILE A 233 -26.71 13.14 19.97
CA ILE A 233 -27.53 12.88 21.17
C ILE A 233 -26.60 13.01 22.36
N LEU A 234 -26.84 13.99 23.25
CA LEU A 234 -26.80 13.86 24.72
C LEU A 234 -26.91 15.24 25.37
N GLY A 235 -27.87 15.40 26.28
CA GLY A 235 -27.90 16.50 27.24
C GLY A 235 -29.22 17.27 27.32
N ARG A 236 -30.25 16.67 27.94
CA ARG A 236 -31.35 17.44 28.54
C ARG A 236 -30.80 18.33 29.65
N GLY A 237 -31.21 19.59 29.67
CA GLY A 237 -31.05 20.50 30.80
C GLY A 237 -31.66 21.86 30.50
N LYS A 238 -32.94 22.02 30.83
CA LYS A 238 -33.72 23.26 30.71
C LYS A 238 -33.23 24.35 31.69
N PRO A 239 -33.66 25.62 31.48
CA PRO A 239 -32.95 26.84 31.86
C PRO A 239 -33.42 27.42 33.20
N ASN A 240 -32.73 28.46 33.69
CA ASN A 240 -33.35 29.69 34.19
C ASN A 240 -32.30 30.79 34.49
N CYS A 241 -32.65 32.01 34.05
CA CYS A 241 -32.03 33.33 34.27
C CYS A 241 -30.73 33.64 33.52
#